data_AF-A0A3D2TYI6-F1
#
_entry.id   AF-A0A3D2TYI6-F1
#
_cell.length_a   1.000
_cell.length_b   1.000
_cell.length_c   1.000
_cell.angle_alpha   90.00
_cell.angle_beta   90.00
_cell.angle_gamma   90.00
#
_symmetry.space_group_name_H-M   'P 1'
#
loop_
_entity.id
_entity.type
_entity.pdbx_description
1 polymer ?
#
loop_
_entity_poly.entity_id
_entity_poly.type
_entity_poly.pdbx_seq_one_letter_code
_entity_poly.pdbx_strand_id
1 'polypeptide(L)'
;IEEPGPSSRPEPRPQLRSAREIGDALKLPIKRYVHPKPVQLRQVLREVGQIGGVDLEIDKSLVGDSRLEQTVQLDLKKTTAGGILDAALESTGLTHHVHDGHILIVQTNNGAASRGPR
;
A
#
# COMPACT_ATOMS: atom_id res chain seq x y z
N ILE A 1 17.40 -10.45 -49.92
CA ILE A 1 16.65 -11.07 -48.81
C ILE A 1 17.31 -10.51 -47.57
N GLU A 2 16.69 -9.59 -46.85
CA GLU A 2 17.04 -9.25 -45.46
C GLU A 2 15.97 -8.29 -44.93
N GLU A 3 15.05 -8.84 -44.14
CA GLU A 3 14.01 -8.12 -43.44
C GLU A 3 14.57 -7.56 -42.12
N PRO A 4 14.26 -6.31 -41.74
CA PRO A 4 14.70 -5.73 -40.48
C PRO A 4 13.90 -6.33 -39.32
N GLY A 5 14.58 -6.91 -38.33
CA GLY A 5 13.95 -7.46 -37.14
C GLY A 5 13.16 -6.40 -36.36
N PRO A 6 12.09 -6.82 -35.67
CA PRO A 6 11.84 -6.17 -34.39
C PRO A 6 11.33 -7.13 -33.31
N SER A 7 11.60 -6.71 -32.07
CA SER A 7 10.82 -7.02 -30.88
C SER A 7 11.08 -8.38 -30.24
N SER A 8 12.21 -8.47 -29.53
CA SER A 8 12.16 -9.02 -28.17
C SER A 8 11.15 -8.19 -27.36
N ARG A 9 9.86 -8.50 -27.46
CA ARG A 9 8.89 -8.09 -26.47
C ARG A 9 9.05 -9.11 -25.35
N PRO A 10 9.74 -8.79 -24.24
CA PRO A 10 9.78 -9.74 -23.14
C PRO A 10 8.33 -10.00 -22.75
N GLU A 11 7.90 -11.26 -22.85
CA GLU A 11 6.69 -11.71 -22.17
C GLU A 11 6.78 -11.18 -20.75
N PRO A 12 5.76 -10.46 -20.24
CA PRO A 12 5.72 -10.13 -18.84
C PRO A 12 5.60 -11.47 -18.12
N ARG A 13 6.73 -12.04 -17.73
CA ARG A 13 6.77 -12.93 -16.57
C ARG A 13 5.95 -12.21 -15.50
N PRO A 14 5.18 -12.88 -14.64
CA PRO A 14 4.74 -12.27 -13.40
C PRO A 14 6.00 -11.96 -12.60
N GLN A 15 6.70 -10.88 -12.96
CA GLN A 15 7.86 -10.37 -12.29
C GLN A 15 7.29 -10.00 -10.93
N LEU A 16 7.87 -10.55 -9.86
CA LEU A 16 7.63 -9.97 -8.54
C LEU A 16 7.77 -8.47 -8.72
N ARG A 17 6.69 -7.73 -8.47
CA ARG A 17 6.70 -6.30 -8.73
C ARG A 17 7.81 -5.71 -7.88
N SER A 18 8.75 -5.03 -8.52
CA SER A 18 9.84 -4.47 -7.75
C SER A 18 9.30 -3.45 -6.76
N ALA A 19 10.02 -3.19 -5.67
CA ALA A 19 9.61 -2.18 -4.67
C ALA A 19 9.24 -0.83 -5.33
N ARG A 20 9.92 -0.48 -6.42
CA ARG A 20 9.64 0.70 -7.23
C ARG A 20 8.30 0.64 -7.96
N GLU A 21 7.94 -0.51 -8.53
CA GLU A 21 6.65 -0.73 -9.20
C GLU A 21 5.49 -0.76 -8.20
N ILE A 22 5.72 -1.33 -7.01
CA ILE A 22 4.77 -1.29 -5.90
C ILE A 22 4.55 0.16 -5.46
N GLY A 23 5.63 0.94 -5.30
CA GLY A 23 5.55 2.37 -5.02
C GLY A 23 4.79 3.15 -6.09
N ASP A 24 4.92 2.78 -7.37
CA ASP A 24 4.17 3.41 -8.45
C ASP A 24 2.69 2.99 -8.48
N ALA A 25 2.39 1.74 -8.15
CA ALA A 25 1.01 1.27 -7.95
C ALA A 25 0.32 1.99 -6.78
N LEU A 26 1.06 2.33 -5.73
CA LEU A 26 0.55 3.16 -4.63
C LEU A 26 0.26 4.60 -5.07
N LYS A 27 0.85 5.10 -6.15
CA LYS A 27 0.55 6.43 -6.70
C LYS A 27 -0.72 6.47 -7.55
N LEU A 28 -1.40 5.34 -7.75
CA LEU A 28 -2.62 5.29 -8.55
C LEU A 28 -3.66 6.29 -7.99
N PRO A 29 -4.11 7.26 -8.80
CA PRO A 29 -5.01 8.30 -8.34
C PRO A 29 -6.42 7.75 -8.17
N ILE A 30 -6.98 7.97 -6.98
CA ILE A 30 -8.32 7.55 -6.58
C ILE A 30 -9.16 8.80 -6.41
N LYS A 31 -10.18 8.94 -7.26
CA LYS A 31 -11.07 10.12 -7.27
C LYS A 31 -11.72 10.35 -5.92
N ARG A 32 -12.18 9.28 -5.27
CA ARG A 32 -12.80 9.31 -3.95
C ARG A 32 -12.72 7.93 -3.31
N TYR A 33 -12.23 7.88 -2.09
CA TYR A 33 -12.24 6.70 -1.25
C TYR A 33 -12.97 7.07 0.04
N VAL A 34 -14.17 6.56 0.21
CA VAL A 34 -14.99 6.81 1.39
C VAL A 34 -15.59 5.50 1.83
N HIS A 35 -15.39 5.16 3.10
CA HIS A 35 -16.11 4.07 3.72
C HIS A 35 -17.24 4.65 4.58
N PRO A 36 -18.52 4.41 4.21
CA PRO A 36 -19.67 4.94 4.94
C PRO A 36 -19.87 4.29 6.31
N LYS A 37 -19.19 3.18 6.59
CA LYS A 37 -19.19 2.49 7.87
C LYS A 37 -17.75 2.31 8.37
N PRO A 38 -17.53 2.32 9.69
CA PRO A 38 -16.22 1.99 10.26
C PRO A 38 -15.80 0.58 9.78
N VAL A 39 -14.65 0.52 9.11
CA VAL A 39 -14.11 -0.71 8.50
C VAL A 39 -12.84 -1.10 9.24
N GLN A 40 -12.60 -2.39 9.42
CA GLN A 40 -11.39 -2.86 10.10
C GLN A 40 -10.15 -2.46 9.30
N LEU A 41 -9.10 -2.01 10.00
CA LEU A 41 -7.85 -1.63 9.35
C LEU A 41 -7.32 -2.77 8.47
N ARG A 42 -7.33 -4.00 8.96
CA ARG A 42 -6.93 -5.18 8.18
C ARG A 42 -7.68 -5.31 6.85
N GLN A 43 -8.96 -4.95 6.83
CA GLN A 43 -9.77 -4.97 5.62
C GLN A 43 -9.37 -3.83 4.66
N VAL A 44 -9.13 -2.62 5.17
CA VAL A 44 -8.62 -1.50 4.37
C VAL A 44 -7.28 -1.84 3.74
N LEU A 45 -6.35 -2.41 4.51
CA LEU A 45 -5.04 -2.84 4.00
C LEU A 45 -5.21 -3.77 2.81
N ARG A 46 -6.03 -4.81 2.96
CA ARG A 46 -6.33 -5.74 1.87
C ARG A 46 -6.96 -5.06 0.65
N GLU A 47 -7.89 -4.13 0.85
CA GLU A 47 -8.51 -3.39 -0.25
C GLU A 47 -7.49 -2.54 -0.99
N VAL A 48 -6.62 -1.83 -0.27
CA VAL A 48 -5.53 -1.06 -0.89
C VAL A 48 -4.58 -1.98 -1.66
N GLY A 49 -4.29 -3.16 -1.11
CA GLY A 49 -3.54 -4.21 -1.81
C GLY A 49 -4.18 -4.60 -3.12
N GLN A 50 -5.49 -4.79 -3.15
CA GLN A 50 -6.22 -5.11 -4.36
C GLN A 50 -6.27 -3.93 -5.35
N ILE A 51 -6.44 -2.70 -4.87
CA ILE A 51 -6.48 -1.50 -5.72
C ILE A 51 -5.11 -1.24 -6.36
N GLY A 52 -4.02 -1.38 -5.60
CA GLY A 52 -2.66 -1.31 -6.11
C GLY A 52 -2.22 -2.57 -6.87
N GLY A 53 -2.91 -3.69 -6.66
CA GLY A 53 -2.43 -5.02 -7.08
C GLY A 53 -1.07 -5.35 -6.47
N VAL A 54 -0.91 -5.05 -5.19
CA VAL A 54 0.29 -5.23 -4.37
C VAL A 54 -0.03 -6.16 -3.22
N ASP A 55 0.90 -7.06 -2.89
CA ASP A 55 0.75 -7.94 -1.74
C ASP A 55 1.10 -7.17 -0.46
N LEU A 56 0.30 -7.31 0.60
CA LEU A 56 0.63 -6.73 1.91
C LEU A 56 0.84 -7.84 2.92
N GLU A 57 2.03 -7.83 3.49
CA GLU A 57 2.42 -8.72 4.56
C GLU A 57 2.34 -7.97 5.89
N ILE A 58 1.76 -8.59 6.90
CA ILE A 58 1.71 -8.04 8.25
C ILE A 58 2.84 -8.68 9.04
N ASP A 59 3.70 -7.86 9.64
CA ASP A 59 4.80 -8.36 10.45
C ASP A 59 4.29 -9.27 11.57
N LYS A 60 5.06 -10.32 11.89
CA LYS A 60 4.67 -11.31 12.91
C LYS A 60 4.46 -10.69 14.29
N SER A 61 5.13 -9.58 14.61
CA SER A 61 4.93 -8.82 15.85
C SER A 61 3.56 -8.15 15.92
N LEU A 62 2.90 -7.96 14.78
CA LEU A 62 1.56 -7.40 14.66
C LEU A 62 0.47 -8.46 14.53
N VAL A 63 0.83 -9.72 14.29
CA VAL A 63 -0.15 -10.81 14.14
C VAL A 63 -0.83 -11.03 15.49
N GLY A 64 -2.09 -10.60 15.59
CA GLY A 64 -2.88 -10.62 16.84
C GLY A 64 -2.92 -9.28 17.60
N ASP A 65 -2.37 -8.21 17.01
CA ASP A 65 -2.42 -6.87 17.58
C ASP A 65 -3.82 -6.26 17.40
N SER A 66 -4.40 -5.75 18.48
CA SER A 66 -5.73 -5.13 18.48
C SER A 66 -5.83 -3.93 17.54
N ARG A 67 -4.71 -3.28 17.18
CA ARG A 67 -4.67 -2.17 16.20
C ARG A 67 -5.14 -2.58 14.81
N LEU A 68 -4.88 -3.83 14.39
CA LEU A 68 -5.34 -4.34 13.10
C LEU A 68 -6.86 -4.60 13.08
N GLU A 69 -7.42 -4.87 14.25
CA GLU A 69 -8.85 -5.07 14.49
C GLU A 69 -9.59 -3.74 14.73
N GLN A 70 -8.86 -2.65 14.95
CA GLN A 70 -9.45 -1.32 15.07
C GLN A 70 -10.18 -0.97 13.79
N THR A 71 -11.35 -0.36 13.97
CA THR A 71 -12.11 0.18 12.87
C THR A 71 -11.69 1.61 12.62
N VAL A 72 -11.40 1.92 11.36
CA VAL A 72 -11.04 3.25 10.89
C VAL A 72 -12.11 3.73 9.92
N GLN A 73 -12.40 5.01 9.98
CA GLN A 73 -13.30 5.67 9.03
C GLN A 73 -12.47 6.64 8.20
N LEU A 74 -12.31 6.32 6.91
CA LEU A 74 -11.54 7.11 5.96
C LEU A 74 -12.50 7.81 5.01
N ASP A 75 -12.45 9.14 4.96
CA ASP A 75 -13.05 9.97 3.89
C ASP A 75 -11.93 10.75 3.22
N LEU A 76 -11.44 10.20 2.11
CA LEU A 76 -10.35 10.77 1.34
C LEU A 76 -10.83 11.11 -0.07
N LYS A 77 -10.64 12.35 -0.49
CA LYS A 77 -10.99 12.86 -1.82
C LYS A 77 -9.72 13.17 -2.58
N LYS A 78 -9.65 12.81 -3.87
CA LYS A 78 -8.45 12.96 -4.71
C LYS A 78 -7.19 12.39 -4.03
N THR A 79 -7.31 11.17 -3.54
CA THR A 79 -6.22 10.47 -2.84
C THR A 79 -5.51 9.51 -3.79
N THR A 80 -4.56 8.75 -3.29
CA THR A 80 -3.92 7.64 -4.00
C THR A 80 -4.03 6.36 -3.18
N ALA A 81 -3.75 5.19 -3.77
CA ALA A 81 -3.74 3.93 -3.03
C ALA A 81 -2.78 3.99 -1.81
N GLY A 82 -1.60 4.57 -2.00
CA GLY A 82 -0.63 4.86 -0.93
C GLY A 82 -1.13 5.89 0.06
N GLY A 83 -1.85 6.92 -0.37
CA GLY A 83 -2.45 7.91 0.54
C GLY A 83 -3.54 7.31 1.43
N ILE A 84 -4.30 6.33 0.93
CA ILE A 84 -5.26 5.57 1.75
C ILE A 84 -4.50 4.70 2.75
N LEU A 85 -3.47 3.98 2.28
CA LEU A 85 -2.63 3.15 3.13
C LEU A 85 -2.05 3.96 4.28
N ASP A 86 -1.42 5.09 3.96
CA ASP A 86 -0.79 6.01 4.89
C ASP A 86 -1.81 6.53 5.91
N ALA A 87 -2.94 7.08 5.47
CA ALA A 87 -3.99 7.58 6.37
C ALA A 87 -4.59 6.48 7.27
N ALA A 88 -4.73 5.26 6.76
CA ALA A 88 -5.22 4.12 7.55
C ALA A 88 -4.22 3.72 8.66
N LEU A 89 -2.93 3.74 8.32
CA LEU A 89 -1.84 3.40 9.24
C LEU A 89 -1.58 4.52 10.26
N GLU A 90 -1.70 5.79 9.87
CA GLU A 90 -1.55 6.95 10.76
C GLU A 90 -2.54 6.88 11.93
N SER A 91 -3.79 6.49 11.67
CA SER A 91 -4.83 6.37 12.69
C SER A 91 -4.51 5.32 13.76
N THR A 92 -3.60 4.39 13.49
CA THR A 92 -3.26 3.27 14.39
C THR A 92 -1.82 3.28 14.88
N GLY A 93 -1.02 4.26 14.46
CA GLY A 93 0.41 4.31 14.75
C GLY A 93 1.16 3.11 14.15
N LEU A 94 0.79 2.72 12.94
CA LEU A 94 1.50 1.71 12.16
C LEU A 94 2.23 2.39 11.01
N THR A 95 3.18 1.69 10.39
CA THR A 95 3.85 2.16 9.19
C THR A 95 4.02 1.01 8.21
N HIS A 96 4.36 1.34 6.97
CA HIS A 96 4.57 0.37 5.91
C HIS A 96 5.96 0.53 5.30
N HIS A 97 6.59 -0.60 5.02
CA HIS A 97 7.84 -0.67 4.28
C HIS A 97 7.58 -1.38 2.96
N VAL A 98 7.91 -0.72 1.87
CA VAL A 98 7.78 -1.32 0.54
C VAL A 98 9.01 -2.19 0.29
N HIS A 99 8.79 -3.48 0.18
CA HIS A 99 9.79 -4.47 -0.21
C HIS A 99 9.56 -4.92 -1.64
N ASP A 100 10.48 -5.73 -2.16
CA ASP A 100 10.31 -6.35 -3.47
C ASP A 100 9.24 -7.44 -3.38
N GLY A 101 8.18 -7.32 -4.18
CA GLY A 101 7.04 -8.25 -4.21
C GLY A 101 5.95 -8.02 -3.16
N HIS A 102 6.20 -7.32 -2.06
CA HIS A 102 5.21 -7.10 -0.99
C HIS A 102 5.45 -5.81 -0.20
N ILE A 103 4.42 -5.36 0.52
CA ILE A 103 4.47 -4.25 1.47
C ILE A 103 4.41 -4.84 2.88
N LEU A 104 5.48 -4.68 3.65
CA LEU A 104 5.52 -5.12 5.04
C LEU A 104 4.93 -4.04 5.96
N ILE A 105 3.87 -4.36 6.67
CA ILE A 105 3.28 -3.51 7.71
C ILE A 105 3.98 -3.79 9.02
N VAL A 106 4.53 -2.76 9.64
CA VAL A 106 5.24 -2.85 10.93
C VAL A 106 4.68 -1.83 11.91
N GLN A 107 4.90 -2.04 13.21
CA GLN A 107 4.58 -1.02 14.21
C GLN A 107 5.48 0.18 14.00
N THR A 108 4.90 1.38 14.06
CA THR A 108 5.73 2.58 14.21
C THR A 108 6.26 2.58 15.64
N ASN A 109 7.49 2.08 15.84
CA ASN A 109 8.21 2.30 17.08
C ASN A 109 8.56 3.79 17.09
N ASN A 110 7.79 4.55 17.85
CA ASN A 110 7.87 6.01 17.92
C ASN A 110 9.33 6.44 18.21
N GLY A 111 10.01 6.90 17.15
CA GLY A 111 11.41 7.29 17.19
C GLY A 111 11.93 8.01 15.93
N ALA A 112 11.15 8.13 14.85
CA ALA A 112 11.61 8.86 13.66
C ALA A 112 10.49 9.63 12.94
N ALA A 113 10.69 10.95 12.88
CA ALA A 113 9.99 12.00 12.11
C ALA A 113 8.60 12.40 12.64
N SER A 114 8.41 13.48 13.39
CA SER A 114 8.93 14.84 13.15
C SER A 114 8.92 15.22 11.66
N ARG A 115 7.74 15.40 11.08
CA ARG A 115 7.55 16.37 9.99
C ARG A 115 6.65 17.47 10.50
N GLY A 116 7.31 18.49 11.05
CA GLY A 116 6.67 19.68 11.58
C GLY A 116 5.96 20.51 10.51
N PRO A 117 5.12 21.47 10.94
CA PRO A 117 4.57 22.47 10.05
C PRO A 117 5.69 23.44 9.63
N ARG A 118 5.79 23.74 8.34
CA ARG A 118 6.39 24.99 7.84
C ARG A 118 5.54 25.52 6.71
#